data_AF-A0A9P7WXL0-F1
#
_entry.id   AF-A0A9P7WXL0-F1
#
_cell.length_a   1.000
_cell.length_b   1.000
_cell.length_c   1.000
_cell.angle_alpha   90.00
_cell.angle_beta   90.00
_cell.angle_gamma   90.00
#
_symmetry.space_group_name_H-M   'P 1'
#
loop_
_entity.id
_entity.type
_entity.pdbx_description
1 polymer ?
#
loop_
_entity_poly.entity_id
_entity_poly.type
_entity_poly.pdbx_seq_one_letter_code
_entity_poly.pdbx_strand_id
1 'polypeptide(L)'
;MRFNRVLATFALALAAVPAAEAGPISYGICQTGCNTVVVACYAAAGFTLGTVAAPTAPAAIVACNSALRTCSATCAFLLLAPIP
;
A
#
# COMPACT_ATOMS: atom_id res chain seq x y z
N MET A 1 42.56 -4.82 -13.97
CA MET A 1 42.62 -5.87 -12.91
C MET A 1 41.86 -5.51 -11.64
N ARG A 2 42.17 -4.39 -10.95
CA ARG A 2 41.50 -4.01 -9.68
C ARG A 2 40.00 -3.67 -9.85
N PHE A 3 39.65 -2.93 -10.90
CA PHE A 3 38.26 -2.59 -11.21
C PHE A 3 37.37 -3.82 -11.47
N ASN A 4 37.91 -4.81 -12.18
CA ASN A 4 37.20 -6.07 -12.47
C ASN A 4 36.96 -6.92 -11.21
N ARG A 5 37.88 -6.84 -10.23
CA ARG A 5 37.72 -7.52 -8.93
C ARG A 5 36.65 -6.86 -8.07
N VAL A 6 36.58 -5.52 -8.06
CA VAL A 6 35.53 -4.77 -7.36
C VAL A 6 34.16 -5.09 -7.95
N LEU A 7 34.06 -5.15 -9.29
CA LEU A 7 32.82 -5.52 -9.97
C LEU A 7 32.37 -6.94 -9.64
N ALA A 8 33.31 -7.90 -9.64
CA ALA A 8 33.05 -9.29 -9.30
C ALA A 8 32.61 -9.47 -7.83
N THR A 9 33.25 -8.77 -6.88
CA THR A 9 32.84 -8.81 -5.47
C THR A 9 31.46 -8.19 -5.25
N PHE A 10 31.13 -7.13 -5.99
CA PHE A 10 29.81 -6.48 -5.90
C PHE A 10 28.71 -7.39 -6.48
N ALA A 11 28.96 -8.02 -7.62
CA ALA A 11 28.02 -8.96 -8.24
C ALA A 11 27.78 -10.19 -7.35
N LEU A 12 28.81 -10.72 -6.70
CA LEU A 12 28.69 -11.84 -5.77
C LEU A 12 27.90 -11.47 -4.50
N ALA A 13 28.07 -10.23 -4.00
CA ALA A 13 27.29 -9.73 -2.88
C ALA A 13 25.80 -9.56 -3.25
N LEU A 14 25.49 -9.09 -4.47
CA LEU A 14 24.13 -8.96 -4.97
C LEU A 14 23.44 -10.32 -5.19
N ALA A 15 24.19 -11.34 -5.60
CA ALA A 15 23.68 -12.71 -5.76
C ALA A 15 23.40 -13.43 -4.43
N ALA A 16 23.95 -12.94 -3.31
CA ALA A 16 23.73 -13.49 -1.98
C ALA A 16 22.50 -12.89 -1.27
N VAL A 17 21.87 -11.88 -1.88
CA VAL A 17 20.63 -11.29 -1.35
C VAL A 17 19.49 -12.22 -1.76
N PRO A 18 18.69 -12.76 -0.82
CA PRO A 18 17.51 -13.53 -1.20
C PRO A 18 16.59 -12.65 -2.04
N ALA A 19 16.04 -13.20 -3.12
CA ALA A 19 14.95 -12.56 -3.85
C ALA A 19 13.74 -12.50 -2.92
N ALA A 20 13.65 -11.43 -2.13
CA ALA A 20 12.42 -11.07 -1.46
C ALA A 20 11.53 -10.50 -2.56
N GLU A 21 10.61 -11.32 -3.06
CA GLU A 21 9.44 -10.78 -3.74
C GLU A 21 8.78 -9.87 -2.70
N ALA A 22 8.99 -8.55 -2.85
CA ALA A 22 8.05 -7.58 -2.31
C ALA A 22 6.64 -8.10 -2.62
N GLY A 23 5.66 -7.88 -1.75
CA GLY A 23 4.33 -8.47 -1.91
C GLY A 23 3.29 -7.55 -2.55
N PRO A 24 3.35 -7.17 -3.84
CA PRO A 24 2.29 -6.43 -4.53
C PRO A 24 0.91 -7.06 -4.37
N ILE A 25 0.84 -8.40 -4.33
CA ILE A 25 -0.42 -9.12 -4.13
C ILE A 25 -0.98 -8.80 -2.75
N SER A 26 -0.17 -8.91 -1.69
CA SER A 26 -0.56 -8.58 -0.31
C SER A 26 -0.96 -7.11 -0.17
N TYR A 27 -0.20 -6.20 -0.79
CA TYR A 27 -0.54 -4.78 -0.87
C TYR A 27 -1.90 -4.56 -1.53
N GLY A 28 -2.15 -5.21 -2.68
CA GLY A 28 -3.41 -5.12 -3.42
C GLY A 28 -4.61 -5.65 -2.64
N ILE A 29 -4.45 -6.77 -1.93
CA ILE A 29 -5.49 -7.32 -1.05
C ILE A 29 -5.81 -6.34 0.08
N CYS A 30 -4.79 -5.79 0.75
CA CYS A 30 -4.97 -4.80 1.81
C CYS A 30 -5.70 -3.54 1.32
N GLN A 31 -5.27 -3.00 0.18
CA GLN A 31 -5.92 -1.85 -0.46
C GLN A 31 -7.38 -2.15 -0.79
N THR A 32 -7.66 -3.35 -1.30
CA THR A 32 -9.03 -3.78 -1.57
C THR A 32 -9.86 -3.78 -0.28
N GLY A 33 -9.32 -4.32 0.82
CA GLY A 33 -9.97 -4.30 2.13
C GLY A 33 -10.23 -2.89 2.66
N CYS A 34 -9.27 -1.97 2.56
CA CYS A 34 -9.49 -0.58 2.97
C CYS A 34 -10.59 0.09 2.12
N ASN A 35 -10.62 -0.20 0.82
CA ASN A 35 -11.65 0.30 -0.08
C ASN A 35 -13.04 -0.29 0.21
N THR A 36 -13.17 -1.57 0.57
CA THR A 36 -14.48 -2.13 0.96
C THR A 36 -15.00 -1.48 2.24
N VAL A 37 -14.13 -1.24 3.22
CA VAL A 37 -14.49 -0.56 4.48
C VAL A 37 -14.96 0.88 4.23
N VAL A 38 -14.27 1.65 3.39
CA VAL A 38 -14.71 3.03 3.11
C VAL A 38 -16.04 3.06 2.35
N VAL A 39 -16.28 2.13 1.44
CA VAL A 39 -17.59 1.98 0.76
C VAL A 39 -18.70 1.72 1.79
N ALA A 40 -18.48 0.82 2.75
CA ALA A 40 -19.43 0.54 3.82
C ALA A 40 -19.66 1.76 4.72
N CYS A 41 -18.60 2.51 5.07
CA CYS A 41 -18.68 3.73 5.86
C CYS A 41 -19.52 4.82 5.17
N TYR A 42 -19.29 5.03 3.87
CA TYR A 42 -20.09 5.95 3.06
C TYR A 42 -21.55 5.51 2.98
N ALA A 43 -21.81 4.22 2.74
CA ALA A 43 -23.16 3.68 2.68
C ALA A 43 -23.91 3.86 4.00
N ALA A 44 -23.25 3.64 5.14
CA ALA A 44 -23.81 3.89 6.46
C ALA A 44 -24.12 5.38 6.71
N ALA A 45 -23.35 6.28 6.08
CA ALA A 45 -23.61 7.71 6.09
C ALA A 45 -24.66 8.16 5.05
N GLY A 46 -25.19 7.25 4.22
CA GLY A 46 -26.16 7.56 3.17
C GLY A 46 -25.57 8.14 1.88
N PHE A 47 -24.27 7.96 1.66
CA PHE A 47 -23.56 8.45 0.47
C PHE A 47 -22.98 7.29 -0.36
N THR A 48 -22.73 7.56 -1.64
CA THR A 48 -21.94 6.66 -2.49
C THR A 48 -20.50 7.16 -2.55
N LEU A 49 -19.53 6.24 -2.47
CA LEU A 49 -18.12 6.61 -2.54
C LEU A 49 -17.82 7.35 -3.86
N GLY A 50 -17.11 8.48 -3.79
CA GLY A 50 -16.70 9.26 -4.95
C GLY A 50 -17.75 10.24 -5.49
N THR A 51 -18.96 10.29 -4.93
CA THR A 51 -20.01 11.23 -5.38
C THR A 51 -20.00 12.56 -4.64
N VAL A 52 -19.24 12.66 -3.55
CA VAL A 52 -19.16 13.85 -2.70
C VAL A 52 -17.93 14.67 -3.08
N ALA A 53 -18.13 15.92 -3.49
CA ALA A 53 -17.04 16.84 -3.77
C ALA A 53 -16.32 17.24 -2.46
N ALA A 54 -14.98 17.25 -2.47
CA ALA A 54 -14.17 17.54 -1.29
C ALA A 54 -14.55 18.83 -0.51
N PRO A 55 -14.82 19.99 -1.16
CA PRO A 55 -15.16 21.20 -0.41
C PRO A 55 -16.54 21.16 0.25
N THR A 56 -17.42 20.25 -0.15
CA THR A 56 -18.78 20.11 0.41
C THR A 56 -18.93 18.82 1.23
N ALA A 57 -17.83 18.14 1.55
CA ALA A 57 -17.86 16.88 2.26
C ALA A 57 -18.37 17.06 3.70
N PRO A 58 -19.47 16.38 4.10
CA PRO A 58 -19.93 16.39 5.47
C PRO A 58 -18.94 15.68 6.39
N ALA A 59 -18.99 15.98 7.69
CA ALA A 59 -18.02 15.49 8.67
C ALA A 59 -17.87 13.96 8.67
N ALA A 60 -18.96 13.21 8.50
CA ALA A 60 -18.92 11.75 8.40
C ALA A 60 -18.05 11.26 7.23
N ILE A 61 -18.14 11.94 6.08
CA ILE A 61 -17.38 11.59 4.87
C ILE A 61 -15.90 11.95 5.02
N VAL A 62 -15.60 13.09 5.65
CA VAL A 62 -14.23 13.45 6.01
C VAL A 62 -13.62 12.38 6.93
N ALA A 63 -14.38 11.88 7.91
CA ALA A 63 -13.95 10.80 8.80
C ALA A 63 -13.76 9.45 8.07
N CYS A 64 -14.67 9.05 7.19
CA CYS A 64 -14.50 7.84 6.38
C CYS A 64 -13.22 7.92 5.52
N ASN A 65 -12.95 9.07 4.90
CA ASN A 65 -11.76 9.28 4.07
C ASN A 65 -10.46 9.36 4.88
N SER A 66 -10.49 9.89 6.11
CA SER A 66 -9.31 9.89 6.97
C SER A 66 -8.97 8.47 7.42
N ALA A 67 -9.97 7.67 7.80
CA ALA A 67 -9.81 6.26 8.13
C ALA A 67 -9.26 5.46 6.93
N LEU A 68 -9.78 5.68 5.72
CA LEU A 68 -9.24 5.10 4.49
C LEU A 68 -7.75 5.42 4.33
N ARG A 69 -7.36 6.70 4.45
CA ARG A 69 -5.96 7.11 4.33
C ARG A 69 -5.06 6.40 5.34
N THR A 70 -5.49 6.31 6.59
CA THR A 70 -4.72 5.59 7.62
C THR A 70 -4.60 4.10 7.31
N CYS A 71 -5.68 3.44 6.89
CA CYS A 71 -5.67 2.04 6.49
C CYS A 71 -4.74 1.79 5.29
N SER A 72 -4.86 2.60 4.24
CA SER A 72 -4.03 2.48 3.04
C SER A 72 -2.54 2.76 3.32
N ALA A 73 -2.23 3.65 4.27
CA ALA A 73 -0.85 3.93 4.65
C ALA A 73 -0.17 2.70 5.29
N THR A 74 -0.89 1.92 6.10
CA THR A 74 -0.34 0.70 6.70
C THR A 74 -0.17 -0.43 5.69
N CYS A 75 -0.94 -0.45 4.59
CA CYS A 75 -0.73 -1.41 3.51
C CYS A 75 0.67 -1.31 2.90
N ALA A 76 1.35 -0.16 2.96
CA ALA A 76 2.71 0.00 2.45
C ALA A 76 3.70 -1.01 3.08
N PHE A 77 3.51 -1.40 4.34
CA PHE A 77 4.34 -2.42 4.98
C PHE A 77 4.23 -3.79 4.29
N LEU A 78 3.07 -4.11 3.72
CA LEU A 78 2.84 -5.37 3.01
C LEU A 78 3.47 -5.38 1.62
N LEU A 79 3.74 -4.20 1.05
CA LEU A 79 4.52 -4.09 -0.18
C LEU A 79 5.98 -4.47 0.06
N LEU A 80 6.56 -4.01 1.18
CA LEU A 80 7.96 -4.25 1.53
C LEU A 80 8.20 -5.54 2.32
N ALA A 81 7.13 -6.18 2.82
CA ALA A 81 7.22 -7.43 3.55
C ALA A 81 7.67 -8.56 2.60
N PRO A 82 8.74 -9.31 2.94
CA PRO A 82 9.09 -10.53 2.22
C PRO A 82 7.94 -11.53 2.32
N ILE A 83 7.47 -12.00 1.17
CA ILE A 83 6.55 -13.15 1.09
C ILE A 83 7.33 -14.39 0.64
N PRO A 84 7.07 -15.57 1.23
CA PRO A 84 7.75 -16.82 0.89
C PRO A 84 7.43 -17.33 -0.52
#